data_AF-A0A545AVC5-F1
#
_entry.id   AF-A0A545AVC5-F1
#
_cell.length_a   1.000
_cell.length_b   1.000
_cell.length_c   1.000
_cell.angle_alpha   90.00
_cell.angle_beta   90.00
_cell.angle_gamma   90.00
#
_symmetry.space_group_name_H-M   'P 1'
#
loop_
_entity.id
_entity.type
_entity.pdbx_description
1 polymer ?
#
loop_
_entity_poly.entity_id
_entity_poly.type
_entity_poly.pdbx_seq_one_letter_code
_entity_poly.pdbx_strand_id
1 'polypeptide(L)'
;MTEWLTLNALGLRGRLPLTVLTDLLSTNGLDAPAAEALFAGLAGAGLIVLSDGAAELTPAGTDRYQHLRHRVDDISRRAFAQFDPARVEVARSLLQEIADLDPSGLSPRAR
;
A
#
# COMPACT_ATOMS: atom_id res chain seq x y z
N MET A 1 9.28 -1.90 0.99
CA MET A 1 7.91 -2.28 0.58
C MET A 1 6.86 -1.68 1.52
N THR A 2 7.13 -1.63 2.82
CA THR A 2 6.25 -1.08 3.87
C THR A 2 6.03 0.43 3.80
N GLU A 3 7.07 1.21 3.47
CA GLU A 3 6.93 2.65 3.14
C GLU A 3 5.89 2.85 2.04
N TRP A 4 5.96 2.07 0.96
CA TRP A 4 5.00 2.16 -0.15
C TRP A 4 3.57 1.88 0.31
N LEU A 5 3.35 0.87 1.15
CA LEU A 5 2.00 0.55 1.66
C LEU A 5 1.40 1.72 2.45
N THR A 6 2.18 2.31 3.36
CA THR A 6 1.74 3.45 4.17
C THR A 6 1.49 4.69 3.32
N LEU A 7 2.44 5.06 2.45
CA LEU A 7 2.29 6.23 1.59
C LEU A 7 1.16 6.06 0.56
N ASN A 8 0.95 4.84 0.05
CA ASN A 8 -0.16 4.55 -0.86
C ASN A 8 -1.51 4.63 -0.17
N ALA A 9 -1.64 4.10 1.05
CA ALA A 9 -2.88 4.21 1.82
C ALA A 9 -3.25 5.67 2.10
N LEU A 10 -2.29 6.47 2.55
CA LEU A 10 -2.48 7.89 2.81
C LEU A 10 -2.71 8.69 1.51
N GLY A 11 -2.00 8.37 0.43
CA GLY A 11 -2.14 9.04 -0.86
C GLY A 11 -3.50 8.79 -1.53
N LEU A 12 -4.10 7.61 -1.30
CA LEU A 12 -5.41 7.26 -1.85
C LEU A 12 -6.58 7.72 -0.97
N ARG A 13 -6.42 7.70 0.35
CA ARG A 13 -7.52 7.90 1.31
C ARG A 13 -7.42 9.18 2.13
N GLY A 14 -6.31 9.91 2.02
CA GLY A 14 -6.03 11.09 2.83
C GLY A 14 -5.61 10.72 4.26
N ARG A 15 -6.00 11.56 5.22
CA ARG A 15 -5.70 11.36 6.64
C ARG A 15 -6.33 10.07 7.15
N LEU A 16 -5.53 9.20 7.78
CA LEU A 16 -5.97 7.91 8.31
C LEU A 16 -5.59 7.74 9.78
N PRO A 17 -6.44 7.10 10.61
CA PRO A 17 -6.06 6.69 11.96
C PRO A 17 -4.85 5.74 11.93
N LEU A 18 -3.96 5.88 12.93
CA LEU A 18 -2.79 5.00 13.06
C LEU A 18 -3.18 3.53 13.26
N THR A 19 -4.30 3.26 13.93
CA THR A 19 -4.83 1.90 14.09
C THR A 19 -5.12 1.25 12.73
N VAL A 20 -5.75 1.98 11.81
CA VAL A 20 -6.04 1.47 10.45
C VAL A 20 -4.76 1.20 9.67
N LEU A 21 -3.74 2.06 9.82
CA LEU A 21 -2.44 1.84 9.18
C LEU A 21 -1.70 0.64 9.78
N THR A 22 -1.73 0.47 11.11
CA THR A 22 -1.14 -0.69 11.79
C THR A 22 -1.84 -1.98 11.38
N ASP A 23 -3.18 -1.99 11.28
CA ASP A 23 -3.95 -3.15 10.82
C ASP A 23 -3.56 -3.51 9.39
N LEU A 24 -3.49 -2.53 8.48
CA LEU A 24 -3.01 -2.73 7.11
C LEU A 24 -1.60 -3.33 7.07
N LEU A 25 -0.68 -2.80 7.89
CA LEU A 25 0.70 -3.30 7.93
C LEU A 25 0.79 -4.70 8.52
N SER A 26 -0.07 -5.05 9.49
CA SER A 26 -0.13 -6.39 10.07
C SER A 26 -0.58 -7.46 9.08
N THR A 27 -1.52 -7.15 8.18
CA THR A 27 -1.87 -8.04 7.06
C THR A 27 -0.70 -8.27 6.08
N ASN A 28 0.34 -7.44 6.16
CA ASN A 28 1.57 -7.54 5.38
C ASN A 28 2.79 -7.97 6.22
N GLY A 29 2.56 -8.55 7.40
CA GLY A 29 3.59 -9.16 8.25
C GLY A 29 4.38 -8.17 9.13
N LEU A 30 3.90 -6.94 9.31
CA LEU A 30 4.50 -6.00 10.27
C LEU A 30 3.74 -5.98 11.59
N ASP A 31 4.44 -6.23 12.68
CA ASP A 31 3.88 -6.06 14.02
C ASP A 31 3.73 -4.58 14.40
N ALA A 32 3.01 -4.33 15.50
CA ALA A 32 2.73 -2.97 15.96
C ALA A 32 4.00 -2.17 16.31
N PRO A 33 5.00 -2.73 17.03
CA PRO A 33 6.25 -2.00 17.28
C PRO A 33 7.01 -1.62 16.00
N ALA A 34 7.06 -2.51 15.00
CA ALA A 34 7.68 -2.19 13.71
C ALA A 34 6.89 -1.14 12.93
N ALA A 35 5.56 -1.16 13.01
CA ALA A 35 4.71 -0.13 12.41
C ALA A 35 4.94 1.24 13.06
N GLU A 36 5.03 1.31 14.39
CA GLU A 36 5.35 2.55 15.12
C GLU A 36 6.72 3.11 14.73
N ALA A 37 7.74 2.24 14.66
CA ALA A 37 9.08 2.62 14.21
C ALA A 37 9.07 3.15 12.76
N LEU A 38 8.27 2.55 11.89
CA LEU A 38 8.08 3.02 10.52
C LEU A 38 7.43 4.41 10.51
N PHE A 39 6.36 4.64 11.29
CA PHE A 39 5.70 5.94 11.36
C PHE A 39 6.63 7.02 11.88
N ALA A 40 7.39 6.73 12.93
CA ALA A 40 8.41 7.64 13.47
C ALA A 40 9.49 7.95 12.42
N GLY A 41 9.95 6.95 11.66
CA GLY A 41 10.92 7.14 10.58
C GLY A 41 10.39 8.01 9.44
N LEU A 42 9.15 7.79 9.01
CA LEU A 42 8.50 8.59 7.97
C LEU A 42 8.25 10.03 8.42
N ALA A 43 7.87 10.23 9.68
CA ALA A 43 7.69 11.55 10.28
C ALA A 43 9.05 12.27 10.41
N GLY A 44 10.09 11.58 10.87
CA GLY A 44 11.46 12.09 10.93
C GLY A 44 12.04 12.46 9.57
N ALA A 45 11.64 11.75 8.51
CA ALA A 45 11.96 12.09 7.12
C ALA A 45 11.10 13.23 6.54
N GLY A 46 10.13 13.76 7.30
CA GLY A 46 9.23 14.83 6.85
C GLY A 46 8.21 14.40 5.80
N LEU A 47 7.96 13.10 5.64
CA LEU A 47 7.02 12.57 4.64
C LEU A 47 5.58 12.50 5.16
N ILE A 48 5.42 12.36 6.47
CA ILE A 48 4.10 12.36 7.11
C ILE A 48 4.09 13.32 8.30
N VAL A 49 2.91 13.80 8.65
CA VAL A 49 2.63 14.44 9.94
C VAL A 49 1.78 13.48 10.77
N LEU A 50 2.12 13.36 12.05
CA LEU A 50 1.37 12.61 13.04
C LEU A 50 0.60 13.61 13.91
N SER A 51 -0.73 13.53 13.91
CA SER A 51 -1.59 14.41 14.70
C SER A 51 -2.88 13.69 15.13
N ASP A 52 -3.27 13.85 16.39
CA ASP A 52 -4.49 13.28 16.99
C ASP A 52 -4.68 11.77 16.73
N GLY A 53 -3.60 10.99 16.83
CA GLY A 53 -3.67 9.54 16.58
C GLY A 53 -3.90 9.16 15.12
N ALA A 54 -3.68 10.08 14.19
CA ALA A 54 -3.77 9.88 12.76
C ALA A 54 -2.49 10.33 12.05
N ALA A 55 -2.30 9.85 10.83
CA ALA A 55 -1.24 10.27 9.93
C ALA A 55 -1.82 10.90 8.67
N GLU A 56 -1.09 11.87 8.12
CA GLU A 56 -1.37 12.48 6.82
C GLU A 56 -0.08 12.77 6.06
N LEU A 57 -0.13 12.80 4.73
CA LEU A 57 1.04 13.14 3.91
C LEU A 57 1.35 14.63 4.06
N THR A 58 2.64 14.95 4.17
CA THR A 58 3.12 16.31 3.90
C THR A 58 3.15 16.57 2.39
N PRO A 59 3.43 17.81 1.94
CA PRO A 59 3.75 18.06 0.54
C PRO A 59 4.89 17.17 0.03
N ALA A 60 5.98 17.04 0.79
CA ALA A 60 7.11 16.17 0.43
C ALA A 60 6.71 14.68 0.39
N GLY A 61 5.84 14.24 1.30
CA GLY A 61 5.25 12.90 1.27
C GLY A 61 4.37 12.65 0.04
N THR A 62 3.62 13.66 -0.38
CA THR A 62 2.78 13.63 -1.58
C THR A 62 3.63 13.47 -2.83
N ASP A 63 4.70 14.26 -2.97
CA ASP A 63 5.64 14.15 -4.08
C ASP A 63 6.31 12.77 -4.12
N ARG A 64 6.72 12.28 -2.94
CA ARG A 64 7.30 10.93 -2.79
C ARG A 64 6.32 9.84 -3.20
N TYR A 65 5.06 9.93 -2.76
CA TYR A 65 4.00 9.02 -3.15
C TYR A 65 3.78 9.00 -4.66
N GLN A 66 3.64 10.18 -5.29
CA GLN A 66 3.44 10.28 -6.74
C GLN A 66 4.61 9.67 -7.52
N HIS A 67 5.85 9.95 -7.09
CA HIS A 67 7.04 9.37 -7.71
C HIS A 67 7.04 7.83 -7.62
N LEU A 68 6.73 7.27 -6.44
CA LEU A 68 6.65 5.82 -6.27
C LEU A 68 5.51 5.21 -7.10
N ARG A 69 4.35 5.86 -7.14
CA ARG A 69 3.19 5.43 -7.94
C ARG A 69 3.54 5.36 -9.41
N HIS A 70 4.13 6.40 -9.98
CA HIS A 70 4.56 6.40 -11.37
C HIS A 70 5.54 5.26 -11.67
N ARG A 71 6.50 5.02 -10.77
CA ARG A 71 7.44 3.90 -10.93
C ARG A 71 6.75 2.53 -10.92
N VAL A 72 5.79 2.33 -10.01
CA VAL A 72 5.00 1.09 -9.95
C VAL A 72 4.16 0.92 -11.21
N ASP A 73 3.54 1.99 -11.71
CA ASP A 73 2.75 1.99 -12.93
C ASP A 73 3.61 1.65 -14.16
N ASP A 74 4.81 2.23 -14.28
CA ASP A 74 5.73 1.97 -15.39
C ASP A 74 6.28 0.54 -15.37
N ILE A 75 6.59 0.01 -14.19
CA ILE A 75 7.04 -1.39 -14.05
C ILE A 75 5.89 -2.33 -14.39
N SER A 76 4.71 -2.09 -13.83
CA SER A 76 3.51 -2.91 -14.07
C SER A 76 3.15 -2.92 -15.55
N ARG A 77 3.16 -1.75 -16.21
CA ARG A 77 2.90 -1.64 -17.65
C ARG A 77 3.88 -2.46 -18.48
N ARG A 78 5.18 -2.40 -18.17
CA ARG A 78 6.20 -3.20 -18.89
C ARG A 78 6.05 -4.69 -18.66
N ALA A 79 5.70 -5.10 -17.44
CA ALA A 79 5.42 -6.51 -17.15
C ALA A 79 4.19 -7.00 -17.91
N PHE A 80 3.10 -6.23 -17.91
CA PHE A 80 1.85 -6.60 -18.56
C PHE A 80 1.87 -6.46 -20.09
N ALA A 81 2.75 -5.64 -20.66
CA ALA A 81 2.92 -5.53 -22.11
C ALA A 81 3.33 -6.85 -22.80
N GLN A 82 3.82 -7.83 -22.03
CA GLN A 82 4.16 -9.16 -22.52
C GLN A 82 2.93 -10.08 -22.68
N PHE A 83 1.78 -9.66 -22.14
CA PHE A 83 0.56 -10.44 -22.11
C PHE A 83 -0.50 -9.79 -23.01
N ASP A 84 -1.39 -10.63 -23.55
CA ASP A 84 -2.58 -10.16 -24.25
C ASP A 84 -3.46 -9.35 -23.27
N PRO A 85 -3.76 -8.07 -23.55
CA PRO A 85 -4.57 -7.23 -22.66
C PRO A 85 -5.93 -7.85 -22.32
N ALA A 86 -6.56 -8.56 -23.25
CA ALA A 86 -7.85 -9.21 -22.99
C ALA A 86 -7.72 -10.33 -21.95
N ARG A 87 -6.60 -11.06 -21.97
CA ARG A 87 -6.32 -12.12 -20.99
C ARG A 87 -5.97 -11.57 -19.62
N VAL A 88 -5.27 -10.42 -19.55
CA VAL A 88 -4.99 -9.73 -18.29
C VAL A 88 -6.29 -9.28 -17.62
N GLU A 89 -7.23 -8.73 -18.38
CA GLU A 89 -8.54 -8.33 -17.83
C GLU A 89 -9.35 -9.53 -17.34
N VAL A 90 -9.36 -10.66 -18.08
CA VAL A 90 -10.02 -11.89 -17.61
C VAL A 90 -9.40 -12.39 -16.31
N ALA A 91 -8.07 -12.42 -16.21
CA ALA A 91 -7.38 -12.81 -14.98
C ALA A 91 -7.70 -11.87 -13.81
N ARG A 92 -7.78 -10.55 -14.06
CA ARG A 92 -8.18 -9.56 -13.06
C ARG A 92 -9.61 -9.79 -12.57
N SER A 93 -10.55 -10.03 -13.47
CA SER A 93 -11.94 -10.31 -13.12
C SER A 93 -12.06 -11.58 -12.27
N LEU A 94 -11.36 -12.65 -12.63
CA LEU A 94 -11.36 -13.90 -11.87
C LEU A 94 -10.74 -13.72 -10.47
N LEU A 95 -9.64 -12.97 -10.36
CA LEU A 95 -9.03 -12.67 -9.06
C LEU A 95 -9.95 -11.83 -8.17
N GLN A 96 -10.69 -10.89 -8.75
CA GLN A 96 -11.68 -10.11 -8.01
C GLN A 96 -12.84 -11.00 -7.54
N GLU A 97 -13.36 -11.87 -8.40
CA GLU A 97 -14.40 -12.84 -8.04
C GLU A 97 -13.94 -13.77 -6.90
N ILE A 98 -12.70 -14.26 -6.95
CA ILE A 98 -12.11 -15.04 -5.87
C ILE A 98 -12.01 -14.22 -4.58
N ALA A 99 -11.57 -12.96 -4.64
CA ALA A 99 -11.48 -12.09 -3.47
C ALA A 99 -12.84 -11.81 -2.83
N ASP A 100 -13.89 -11.70 -3.64
CA ASP A 100 -15.26 -11.44 -3.18
C ASP A 100 -15.89 -12.71 -2.58
N LEU A 101 -15.55 -13.90 -3.09
CA LEU A 101 -16.07 -15.20 -2.62
C LEU A 101 -15.29 -15.76 -1.41
N ASP A 102 -13.98 -15.53 -1.34
CA ASP A 102 -13.11 -15.94 -0.23
C ASP A 102 -12.00 -14.90 0.00
N PRO A 103 -12.28 -13.86 0.82
CA PRO A 103 -11.29 -12.83 1.15
C PRO A 103 -10.07 -13.38 1.91
N SER A 104 -10.15 -14.60 2.47
CA SER A 104 -9.05 -15.23 3.21
C SER A 104 -8.13 -16.10 2.34
N GLY A 105 -8.58 -16.52 1.15
CA GLY A 105 -7.86 -17.42 0.25
C GLY A 105 -6.65 -16.80 -0.48
N LEU A 106 -6.52 -15.47 -0.46
CA LEU A 106 -5.41 -14.73 -1.09
C LEU A 106 -4.21 -14.50 -0.16
N SER A 107 -4.28 -14.94 1.09
CA SER A 107 -3.12 -14.84 2.01
C SER A 107 -2.05 -15.86 1.61
N PRO A 108 -0.78 -15.44 1.39
CA PRO A 108 0.30 -16.37 1.15
C PRO A 108 0.40 -17.30 2.36
N ARG A 109 0.18 -18.60 2.16
CA ARG A 109 0.54 -19.60 3.18
C ARG A 109 2.02 -19.45 3.46
N ALA A 110 2.37 -18.99 4.66
CA ALA A 110 3.73 -19.05 5.17
C ALA A 110 4.24 -20.48 5.03
N ARG A 111 5.32 -20.64 4.28
CA ARG A 111 6.14 -21.87 4.28
C ARG A 111 7.33 -21.65 5.20
#